data_AF-A0A0Q5XBP3-F1
#
_entry.id   AF-A0A0Q5XBP3-F1
#
_cell.length_a   1.000
_cell.length_b   1.000
_cell.length_c   1.000
_cell.angle_alpha   90.00
_cell.angle_beta   90.00
_cell.angle_gamma   90.00
#
_symmetry.space_group_name_H-M   'P 1'
#
loop_
_entity.id
_entity.type
_entity.pdbx_description
1 polymer ?
#
loop_
_entity_poly.entity_id
_entity_poly.type
_entity_poly.pdbx_seq_one_letter_code
_entity_poly.pdbx_strand_id
1 'polypeptide(L)'
;MLDVLKSLTLARVKRLALKSVTFSEWRIFARRSEIGLLVAGIVVGLTSGLAVIAMSFISLQLHKLIFGISDYERVSSADLQGEISVLMAPIVGGLLLGLLMMGLALWRKKAMVDPIEANALHGGRMSLTDSIVVAVQNLVSNGFGASVGLEAGYTQLASGLASKIGVNLKLRRNDLRTLLGCGAAGAIAAAFNAPLTGAFYAFELIIGAYTIASLTPVVVSALVANLVTRLLWGDEFTIDIGAFGDVVPGDYVPAILLGALSAGVAILIMKGVSLTEEVARKSSIPAPIRPAIGGIVVGLLATISPQVLSGGHGALHLNLSHATPIAMLVGLFLLKSIATAVSIGSGFRGGLFFASLFMGALLGKVFADLVPYVFGDTTLTPVIYAVVGMSSLAVAIIGGPLTMTFLALEITGDFPITALVLAAVITSSLVVRTTFGYSFATWRFHLRGESIRSAHDVGWIRNLTVGRLMRPDVRTINAKATLDELKVDFPLGSAQRAIVVDDSNRYAGVILIPEVYASPVEKDAAGKGIEDYIKLPNDFLQPNMNARQAATLFDKTESDALAVCNNLIERRVVGVLTESYTLRRYSEELDRRRREASGEL
;
A
#
# COMPACT_ATOMS: atom_id res chain seq x y z
N MET A 1 -52.33 -23.34 33.16
CA MET A 1 -52.01 -22.53 31.96
C MET A 1 -50.90 -21.50 32.19
N LEU A 2 -50.78 -20.89 33.38
CA LEU A 2 -49.68 -19.96 33.69
C LEU A 2 -48.29 -20.62 33.84
N ASP A 3 -48.20 -21.88 34.29
CA ASP A 3 -46.89 -22.55 34.46
C ASP A 3 -46.24 -23.01 33.15
N VAL A 4 -47.06 -23.27 32.12
CA VAL A 4 -46.58 -23.63 30.77
C VAL A 4 -46.02 -22.40 30.04
N LEU A 5 -46.57 -21.21 30.31
CA LEU A 5 -46.06 -19.95 29.75
C LEU A 5 -44.74 -19.51 30.42
N LYS A 6 -44.57 -19.74 31.72
CA LYS A 6 -43.31 -19.45 32.43
C LYS A 6 -42.15 -20.37 32.01
N SER A 7 -42.42 -21.66 31.76
CA SER A 7 -41.39 -22.61 31.32
C SER A 7 -40.90 -22.34 29.88
N LEU A 8 -41.79 -21.88 28.99
CA LEU A 8 -41.45 -21.48 27.63
C LEU A 8 -40.61 -20.19 27.57
N THR A 9 -40.83 -19.23 28.48
CA THR A 9 -40.01 -18.01 28.57
C THR A 9 -38.61 -18.27 29.13
N LEU A 10 -38.47 -19.15 30.13
CA LEU A 10 -37.16 -19.50 30.71
C LEU A 10 -36.30 -20.33 29.75
N ALA A 11 -36.91 -21.21 28.94
CA ALA A 11 -36.19 -21.96 27.90
C ALA A 11 -35.72 -21.06 26.74
N ARG A 12 -36.51 -20.03 26.37
CA ARG A 12 -36.11 -19.04 25.35
C ARG A 12 -35.01 -18.10 25.83
N VAL A 13 -35.06 -17.67 27.10
CA VAL A 13 -34.02 -16.83 27.72
C VAL A 13 -32.72 -17.64 27.93
N LYS A 14 -32.78 -18.92 28.32
CA LYS A 14 -31.59 -19.78 28.35
C LYS A 14 -31.02 -20.05 26.95
N ARG A 15 -31.83 -20.24 25.91
CA ARG A 15 -31.34 -20.37 24.51
C ARG A 15 -30.72 -19.10 23.94
N LEU A 16 -31.15 -17.92 24.39
CA LEU A 16 -30.53 -16.64 24.03
C LEU A 16 -29.27 -16.34 24.87
N ALA A 17 -29.25 -16.75 26.15
CA ALA A 17 -28.09 -16.61 27.03
C ALA A 17 -26.94 -17.60 26.71
N LEU A 18 -27.25 -18.84 26.30
CA LEU A 18 -26.24 -19.82 25.87
C LEU A 18 -25.56 -19.44 24.53
N LYS A 19 -26.19 -18.60 23.69
CA LYS A 19 -25.55 -18.04 22.48
C LYS A 19 -24.70 -16.79 22.76
N SER A 20 -24.95 -16.06 23.85
CA SER A 20 -24.16 -14.87 24.19
C SER A 20 -22.90 -15.18 24.99
N VAL A 21 -22.84 -16.33 25.68
CA VAL A 21 -21.70 -16.72 26.53
C VAL A 21 -20.50 -17.18 25.69
N THR A 22 -20.71 -17.87 24.56
CA THR A 22 -19.61 -18.32 23.68
C THR A 22 -18.89 -17.18 22.96
N PHE A 23 -19.63 -16.20 22.40
CA PHE A 23 -18.97 -15.12 21.64
C PHE A 23 -18.13 -14.18 22.53
N SER A 24 -18.56 -13.94 23.78
CA SER A 24 -17.77 -13.13 24.72
C SER A 24 -16.49 -13.83 25.19
N GLU A 25 -16.54 -15.14 25.39
CA GLU A 25 -15.37 -15.94 25.79
C GLU A 25 -14.35 -16.02 24.66
N TRP A 26 -14.80 -16.27 23.43
CA TRP A 26 -13.95 -16.21 22.23
C TRP A 26 -13.31 -14.84 22.04
N ARG A 27 -14.03 -13.75 22.33
CA ARG A 27 -13.50 -12.38 22.29
C ARG A 27 -12.38 -12.17 23.30
N ILE A 28 -12.51 -12.72 24.50
CA ILE A 28 -11.50 -12.58 25.57
C ILE A 28 -10.28 -13.44 25.23
N PHE A 29 -10.48 -14.65 24.74
CA PHE A 29 -9.43 -15.58 24.31
C PHE A 29 -8.59 -15.00 23.16
N ALA A 30 -9.25 -14.55 22.08
CA ALA A 30 -8.60 -13.93 20.92
C ALA A 30 -7.77 -12.68 21.24
N ARG A 31 -8.11 -11.96 22.33
CA ARG A 31 -7.46 -10.72 22.73
C ARG A 31 -6.31 -10.91 23.74
N ARG A 32 -6.23 -12.07 24.39
CA ARG A 32 -5.28 -12.33 25.48
C ARG A 32 -4.24 -13.42 25.17
N SER A 33 -4.47 -14.24 24.15
CA SER A 33 -3.61 -15.37 23.84
C SER A 33 -3.16 -15.35 22.38
N GLU A 34 -1.88 -15.66 22.15
CA GLU A 34 -1.32 -15.90 20.81
C GLU A 34 -2.07 -17.02 20.08
N ILE A 35 -2.56 -18.03 20.81
CA ILE A 35 -3.37 -19.12 20.26
C ILE A 35 -4.69 -18.57 19.71
N GLY A 36 -5.28 -17.58 20.38
CA GLY A 36 -6.50 -16.94 19.92
C GLY A 36 -6.30 -16.17 18.61
N LEU A 37 -5.15 -15.50 18.44
CA LEU A 37 -4.79 -14.83 17.19
C LEU A 37 -4.49 -15.84 16.07
N LEU A 38 -3.83 -16.97 16.39
CA LEU A 38 -3.62 -18.08 15.47
C LEU A 38 -4.95 -18.64 14.94
N VAL A 39 -5.91 -18.93 15.83
CA VAL A 39 -7.23 -19.44 15.40
C VAL A 39 -7.96 -18.41 14.55
N ALA A 40 -7.88 -17.12 14.87
CA ALA A 40 -8.42 -16.07 14.02
C ALA A 40 -7.72 -16.05 12.64
N GLY A 41 -6.40 -16.26 12.60
CA GLY A 41 -5.63 -16.41 11.37
C GLY A 41 -6.08 -17.59 10.51
N ILE A 42 -6.38 -18.76 11.11
CA ILE A 42 -6.94 -19.92 10.41
C ILE A 42 -8.28 -19.58 9.76
N VAL A 43 -9.19 -18.97 10.54
CA VAL A 43 -10.51 -18.56 10.02
C VAL A 43 -10.36 -17.56 8.88
N VAL A 44 -9.45 -16.60 9.01
CA VAL A 44 -9.15 -15.64 7.95
C VAL A 44 -8.61 -16.34 6.71
N GLY A 45 -7.64 -17.24 6.85
CA GLY A 45 -7.11 -18.04 5.74
C GLY A 45 -8.19 -18.79 4.98
N LEU A 46 -9.10 -19.46 5.71
CA LEU A 46 -10.26 -20.14 5.12
C LEU A 46 -11.13 -19.16 4.32
N THR A 47 -11.49 -18.02 4.91
CA THR A 47 -12.32 -17.01 4.22
C THR A 47 -11.60 -16.36 3.04
N SER A 48 -10.28 -16.17 3.11
CA SER A 48 -9.46 -15.65 2.02
C SER A 48 -9.42 -16.60 0.83
N GLY A 49 -9.18 -17.90 1.08
CA GLY A 49 -9.20 -18.93 0.04
C GLY A 49 -10.57 -19.00 -0.66
N LEU A 50 -11.66 -19.02 0.11
CA LEU A 50 -13.02 -18.99 -0.44
C LEU A 50 -13.32 -17.70 -1.23
N ALA A 51 -12.84 -16.55 -0.77
CA ALA A 51 -13.01 -15.28 -1.47
C ALA A 51 -12.27 -15.26 -2.82
N VAL A 52 -11.04 -15.78 -2.86
CA VAL A 52 -10.26 -15.92 -4.10
C VAL A 52 -10.97 -16.88 -5.05
N ILE A 53 -11.40 -18.06 -4.59
CA ILE A 53 -12.18 -19.01 -5.39
C ILE A 53 -13.42 -18.33 -6.00
N ALA A 54 -14.21 -17.64 -5.17
CA ALA A 54 -15.43 -16.99 -5.64
C ALA A 54 -15.16 -15.93 -6.71
N MET A 55 -14.14 -15.09 -6.50
CA MET A 55 -13.76 -14.06 -7.47
C MET A 55 -13.21 -14.68 -8.76
N SER A 56 -12.35 -15.69 -8.67
CA SER A 56 -11.81 -16.41 -9.83
C SER A 56 -12.92 -17.11 -10.61
N PHE A 57 -13.88 -17.76 -9.93
CA PHE A 57 -15.06 -18.36 -10.56
C PHE A 57 -15.86 -17.31 -11.33
N ILE A 58 -16.18 -16.17 -10.71
CA ILE A 58 -16.95 -15.10 -11.37
C ILE A 58 -16.18 -14.57 -12.59
N SER A 59 -14.87 -14.36 -12.47
CA SER A 59 -14.04 -13.91 -13.59
C SER A 59 -14.08 -14.89 -14.75
N LEU A 60 -13.91 -16.19 -14.47
CA LEU A 60 -13.94 -17.24 -15.48
C LEU A 60 -15.31 -17.34 -16.15
N GLN A 61 -16.40 -17.23 -15.39
CA GLN A 61 -17.76 -17.22 -15.95
C GLN A 61 -18.02 -15.99 -16.82
N LEU A 62 -17.52 -14.81 -16.42
CA LEU A 62 -17.58 -13.62 -17.26
C LEU A 62 -16.81 -13.82 -18.56
N HIS A 63 -15.61 -14.40 -18.49
CA HIS A 63 -14.80 -14.68 -19.67
C HIS A 63 -15.50 -15.63 -20.64
N LYS A 64 -16.11 -16.71 -20.14
CA LYS A 64 -16.91 -17.66 -20.94
C LYS A 64 -18.11 -16.98 -21.60
N LEU A 65 -18.88 -16.22 -20.82
CA LEU A 65 -20.09 -15.57 -21.32
C LEU A 65 -19.80 -14.49 -22.37
N ILE A 66 -18.72 -13.73 -22.18
CA ILE A 66 -18.41 -12.56 -23.01
C ILE A 66 -17.60 -12.94 -24.26
N PHE A 67 -16.62 -13.84 -24.11
CA PHE A 67 -15.69 -14.21 -25.19
C PHE A 67 -15.94 -15.62 -25.76
N GLY A 68 -16.94 -16.35 -25.28
CA GLY A 68 -17.29 -17.67 -25.82
C GLY A 68 -16.24 -18.77 -25.62
N ILE A 69 -15.28 -18.57 -24.70
CA ILE A 69 -14.17 -19.50 -24.49
C ILE A 69 -14.59 -20.75 -23.70
N SER A 70 -13.81 -21.83 -23.85
CA SER A 70 -14.07 -23.12 -23.19
C SER A 70 -13.74 -23.13 -21.69
N ASP A 71 -14.06 -24.23 -21.01
CA ASP A 71 -13.97 -24.31 -19.54
C ASP A 71 -12.58 -24.14 -18.95
N TYR A 72 -11.56 -24.47 -19.74
CA TYR A 72 -10.14 -24.54 -19.35
C TYR A 72 -9.26 -23.51 -20.08
N GLU A 73 -9.85 -22.72 -20.98
CA GLU A 73 -9.14 -21.67 -21.70
C GLU A 73 -9.17 -20.36 -20.93
N ARG A 74 -8.09 -19.59 -21.08
CA ARG A 74 -8.00 -18.23 -20.56
C ARG A 74 -8.10 -17.25 -21.72
N VAL A 75 -8.77 -16.12 -21.52
CA VAL A 75 -8.99 -15.10 -22.57
C VAL A 75 -7.69 -14.69 -23.28
N SER A 76 -6.59 -14.56 -22.52
CA SER A 76 -5.31 -14.13 -23.08
C SER A 76 -4.53 -15.24 -23.79
N SER A 77 -5.03 -16.49 -23.81
CA SER A 77 -4.48 -17.59 -24.63
C SER A 77 -5.45 -18.14 -25.66
N ALA A 78 -6.72 -17.71 -25.64
CA ALA A 78 -7.73 -18.15 -26.58
C ALA A 78 -7.50 -17.53 -27.97
N ASP A 79 -7.82 -18.30 -29.02
CA ASP A 79 -7.80 -17.80 -30.39
C ASP A 79 -9.09 -17.01 -30.68
N LEU A 80 -9.05 -15.72 -30.34
CA LEU A 80 -10.18 -14.79 -30.48
C LEU A 80 -9.99 -13.83 -31.65
N GLN A 81 -9.11 -14.14 -32.60
CA GLN A 81 -8.79 -13.23 -33.70
C GLN A 81 -10.03 -12.99 -34.59
N GLY A 82 -10.34 -11.71 -34.79
CA GLY A 82 -11.48 -11.29 -35.62
C GLY A 82 -12.84 -11.29 -34.92
N GLU A 83 -12.91 -11.68 -33.64
CA GLU A 83 -14.16 -11.59 -32.90
C GLU A 83 -14.48 -10.15 -32.47
N ILE A 84 -15.73 -9.75 -32.71
CA ILE A 84 -16.25 -8.44 -32.27
C ILE A 84 -16.26 -8.31 -30.73
N SER A 85 -16.31 -9.45 -30.02
CA SER A 85 -16.27 -9.56 -28.56
C SER A 85 -15.01 -8.92 -27.98
N VAL A 86 -13.86 -9.13 -28.63
CA VAL A 86 -12.53 -8.63 -28.23
C VAL A 86 -12.48 -7.11 -28.20
N LEU A 87 -13.12 -6.45 -29.17
CA LEU A 87 -13.21 -4.99 -29.23
C LEU A 87 -14.29 -4.45 -28.29
N MET A 88 -15.48 -5.05 -28.30
CA MET A 88 -16.65 -4.50 -27.61
C MET A 88 -16.62 -4.73 -26.10
N ALA A 89 -16.04 -5.83 -25.63
CA ALA A 89 -16.05 -6.16 -24.21
C ALA A 89 -15.37 -5.08 -23.34
N PRO A 90 -14.14 -4.61 -23.62
CA PRO A 90 -13.53 -3.56 -22.80
C PRO A 90 -14.33 -2.25 -22.82
N ILE A 91 -14.98 -1.91 -23.95
CA ILE A 91 -15.83 -0.72 -24.07
C ILE A 91 -17.04 -0.83 -23.13
N VAL A 92 -17.75 -1.96 -23.17
CA VAL A 92 -18.91 -2.22 -22.31
C VAL A 92 -18.50 -2.27 -20.85
N GLY A 93 -17.38 -2.92 -20.52
CA GLY A 93 -16.82 -2.94 -19.16
C GLY A 93 -16.51 -1.53 -18.65
N GLY A 94 -15.95 -0.68 -19.51
CA GLY A 94 -15.68 0.72 -19.19
C GLY A 94 -16.96 1.53 -18.94
N LEU A 95 -18.01 1.33 -19.73
CA LEU A 95 -19.32 1.96 -19.52
C LEU A 95 -19.96 1.51 -18.21
N LEU A 96 -19.94 0.21 -17.91
CA LEU A 96 -20.47 -0.35 -16.66
C LEU A 96 -19.73 0.20 -15.44
N LEU A 97 -18.40 0.31 -15.53
CA LEU A 97 -17.60 0.90 -14.46
C LEU A 97 -17.92 2.39 -14.30
N GLY A 98 -18.12 3.11 -15.39
CA GLY A 98 -18.59 4.49 -15.41
C GLY A 98 -19.92 4.69 -14.69
N LEU A 99 -20.93 3.87 -15.02
CA LEU A 99 -22.23 3.88 -14.37
C LEU A 99 -22.12 3.60 -12.86
N LEU A 100 -21.29 2.62 -12.49
CA LEU A 100 -21.03 2.27 -11.10
C LEU A 100 -20.34 3.44 -10.36
N MET A 101 -19.42 4.16 -11.00
CA MET A 101 -18.82 5.38 -10.44
C MET A 101 -19.85 6.50 -10.26
N MET A 102 -20.76 6.72 -11.22
CA MET A 102 -21.84 7.70 -11.07
C MET A 102 -22.76 7.36 -9.89
N GLY A 103 -23.20 6.10 -9.79
CA GLY A 103 -24.06 5.64 -8.70
C GLY A 103 -23.39 5.79 -7.33
N LEU A 104 -22.11 5.44 -7.23
CA LEU A 104 -21.35 5.59 -5.99
C LEU A 104 -21.15 7.05 -5.59
N ALA A 105 -20.98 7.96 -6.54
CA ALA A 105 -20.81 9.39 -6.27
C ALA A 105 -22.04 10.02 -5.59
N LEU A 106 -23.24 9.45 -5.80
CA LEU A 106 -24.46 9.91 -5.15
C LEU A 106 -24.51 9.56 -3.66
N TRP A 107 -23.93 8.42 -3.27
CA TRP A 107 -24.11 7.86 -1.92
C TRP A 107 -22.83 7.88 -1.08
N ARG A 108 -21.66 8.08 -1.70
CA ARG A 108 -20.36 8.06 -1.01
C ARG A 108 -19.53 9.31 -1.30
N LYS A 109 -19.10 9.95 -0.20
CA LYS A 109 -18.22 11.13 -0.22
C LYS A 109 -16.78 10.85 0.20
N LYS A 110 -16.49 9.67 0.79
CA LYS A 110 -15.16 9.30 1.29
C LYS A 110 -14.48 8.33 0.32
N ALA A 111 -13.15 8.45 0.20
CA ALA A 111 -12.32 7.51 -0.55
C ALA A 111 -12.36 6.11 0.10
N MET A 112 -12.30 5.08 -0.73
CA MET A 112 -12.19 3.70 -0.28
C MET A 112 -10.75 3.43 0.13
N VAL A 113 -10.59 2.92 1.35
CA VAL A 113 -9.30 2.63 1.98
C VAL A 113 -8.83 1.26 1.54
N ASP A 114 -7.58 1.15 1.09
CA ASP A 114 -6.94 -0.12 0.75
C ASP A 114 -6.21 -0.76 1.96
N PRO A 115 -5.75 -2.02 1.89
CA PRO A 115 -5.12 -2.67 3.02
C PRO A 115 -3.83 -1.99 3.50
N ILE A 116 -3.04 -1.39 2.60
CA ILE A 116 -1.79 -0.70 2.95
C ILE A 116 -2.14 0.58 3.73
N GLU A 117 -3.08 1.36 3.21
CA GLU A 117 -3.60 2.58 3.85
C GLU A 117 -4.30 2.26 5.18
N ALA A 118 -5.07 1.18 5.24
CA ALA A 118 -5.75 0.72 6.46
C ALA A 118 -4.74 0.37 7.55
N ASN A 119 -3.67 -0.34 7.20
CA ASN A 119 -2.57 -0.63 8.12
C ASN A 119 -1.88 0.67 8.57
N ALA A 120 -1.58 1.55 7.60
CA ALA A 120 -0.79 2.75 7.79
C ALA A 120 -1.49 3.83 8.65
N LEU A 121 -2.74 4.14 8.31
CA LEU A 121 -3.47 5.30 8.81
C LEU A 121 -4.62 4.93 9.75
N HIS A 122 -5.21 3.73 9.58
CA HIS A 122 -6.43 3.34 10.28
C HIS A 122 -6.26 2.19 11.28
N GLY A 123 -5.03 1.75 11.52
CA GLY A 123 -4.72 0.72 12.51
C GLY A 123 -5.34 -0.64 12.19
N GLY A 124 -5.42 -0.98 10.90
CA GLY A 124 -5.96 -2.25 10.42
C GLY A 124 -7.47 -2.23 10.13
N ARG A 125 -8.15 -1.09 10.32
CA ARG A 125 -9.60 -0.96 10.11
C ARG A 125 -9.93 -0.65 8.66
N MET A 126 -10.80 -1.47 8.07
CA MET A 126 -11.28 -1.31 6.70
C MET A 126 -12.78 -1.64 6.64
N SER A 127 -13.49 -1.00 5.71
CA SER A 127 -14.92 -1.24 5.50
C SER A 127 -15.11 -2.43 4.55
N LEU A 128 -15.79 -3.48 5.02
CA LEU A 128 -16.10 -4.65 4.20
C LEU A 128 -16.97 -4.29 2.98
N THR A 129 -17.91 -3.36 3.13
CA THR A 129 -18.76 -2.92 2.03
C THR A 129 -17.93 -2.23 0.94
N ASP A 130 -16.91 -1.47 1.32
CA ASP A 130 -16.00 -0.79 0.39
C ASP A 130 -15.13 -1.83 -0.32
N SER A 131 -14.65 -2.82 0.43
CA SER A 131 -13.89 -3.93 -0.14
C SER A 131 -14.70 -4.73 -1.16
N ILE A 132 -15.99 -4.99 -0.90
CA ILE A 132 -16.87 -5.67 -1.87
C ILE A 132 -17.04 -4.82 -3.13
N VAL A 133 -17.26 -3.50 -2.98
CA VAL A 133 -17.38 -2.60 -4.14
C VAL A 133 -16.11 -2.60 -4.97
N VAL A 134 -14.93 -2.52 -4.35
CA VAL A 134 -13.64 -2.58 -5.07
C VAL A 134 -13.45 -3.94 -5.73
N ALA A 135 -13.82 -5.05 -5.07
CA ALA A 135 -13.76 -6.38 -5.65
C ALA A 135 -14.64 -6.49 -6.92
N VAL A 136 -15.86 -5.96 -6.88
CA VAL A 136 -16.76 -5.90 -8.03
C VAL A 136 -16.16 -5.04 -9.15
N GLN A 137 -15.56 -3.90 -8.83
CA GLN A 137 -14.88 -3.05 -9.83
C GLN A 137 -13.72 -3.79 -10.51
N ASN A 138 -12.95 -4.58 -9.76
CA ASN A 138 -11.87 -5.41 -10.30
C ASN A 138 -12.42 -6.52 -11.20
N LEU A 139 -13.51 -7.19 -10.78
CA LEU A 139 -14.17 -8.23 -11.58
C LEU A 139 -14.75 -7.69 -12.88
N VAL A 140 -15.40 -6.52 -12.85
CA VAL A 140 -15.90 -5.87 -14.08
C VAL A 140 -14.73 -5.49 -14.99
N SER A 141 -13.66 -4.91 -14.44
CA SER A 141 -12.51 -4.50 -15.26
C SER A 141 -11.83 -5.71 -15.92
N ASN A 142 -11.46 -6.72 -15.13
CA ASN A 142 -10.75 -7.90 -15.63
C ASN A 142 -11.66 -8.82 -16.47
N GLY A 143 -12.91 -9.02 -16.05
CA GLY A 143 -13.89 -9.88 -16.70
C GLY A 143 -14.30 -9.37 -18.09
N PHE A 144 -14.34 -8.05 -18.29
CA PHE A 144 -14.56 -7.44 -19.61
C PHE A 144 -13.26 -7.21 -20.40
N GLY A 145 -12.14 -7.77 -19.94
CA GLY A 145 -10.89 -7.80 -20.70
C GLY A 145 -9.96 -6.59 -20.54
N ALA A 146 -10.25 -5.63 -19.64
CA ALA A 146 -9.28 -4.57 -19.35
C ALA A 146 -7.94 -5.18 -18.90
N SER A 147 -6.82 -4.62 -19.35
CA SER A 147 -5.47 -5.18 -19.16
C SER A 147 -4.96 -4.97 -17.73
N VAL A 148 -5.58 -5.64 -16.77
CA VAL A 148 -5.28 -5.54 -15.34
C VAL A 148 -5.49 -6.88 -14.63
N GLY A 149 -4.71 -7.12 -13.57
CA GLY A 149 -4.84 -8.31 -12.71
C GLY A 149 -5.88 -8.14 -11.58
N LEU A 150 -6.27 -9.26 -10.97
CA LEU A 150 -7.27 -9.32 -9.89
C LEU A 150 -6.66 -9.26 -8.49
N GLU A 151 -5.34 -9.22 -8.36
CA GLU A 151 -4.63 -9.38 -7.08
C GLU A 151 -4.99 -8.26 -6.09
N ALA A 152 -5.15 -7.04 -6.60
CA ALA A 152 -5.65 -5.91 -5.81
C ALA A 152 -7.08 -6.15 -5.30
N GLY A 153 -7.93 -6.81 -6.08
CA GLY A 153 -9.28 -7.20 -5.68
C GLY A 153 -9.28 -8.32 -4.64
N TYR A 154 -8.48 -9.38 -4.84
CA TYR A 154 -8.35 -10.50 -3.91
C TYR A 154 -7.88 -10.01 -2.53
N THR A 155 -6.79 -9.24 -2.51
CA THR A 155 -6.23 -8.69 -1.27
C THR A 155 -7.19 -7.73 -0.59
N GLN A 156 -7.85 -6.84 -1.33
CA GLN A 156 -8.84 -5.92 -0.78
C GLN A 156 -10.03 -6.64 -0.12
N LEU A 157 -10.59 -7.66 -0.78
CA LEU A 157 -11.73 -8.40 -0.26
C LEU A 157 -11.35 -9.22 0.97
N ALA A 158 -10.26 -9.99 0.87
CA ALA A 158 -9.76 -10.83 1.95
C ALA A 158 -9.35 -10.02 3.19
N SER A 159 -8.60 -8.93 3.01
CA SER A 159 -8.28 -8.00 4.11
C SER A 159 -9.53 -7.32 4.67
N GLY A 160 -10.56 -7.06 3.86
CA GLY A 160 -11.84 -6.49 4.32
C GLY A 160 -12.59 -7.45 5.24
N LEU A 161 -12.65 -8.72 4.85
CA LEU A 161 -13.20 -9.81 5.67
C LEU A 161 -12.40 -9.97 6.96
N ALA A 162 -11.07 -10.01 6.87
CA ALA A 162 -10.19 -10.12 8.02
C ALA A 162 -10.36 -8.94 9.00
N SER A 163 -10.44 -7.71 8.48
CA SER A 163 -10.68 -6.51 9.29
C SER A 163 -12.05 -6.58 9.99
N LYS A 164 -13.10 -7.03 9.30
CA LYS A 164 -14.43 -7.21 9.89
C LYS A 164 -14.44 -8.25 11.01
N ILE A 165 -13.77 -9.38 10.79
CA ILE A 165 -13.59 -10.44 11.81
C ILE A 165 -12.87 -9.85 13.02
N GLY A 166 -11.73 -9.19 12.82
CA GLY A 166 -10.94 -8.60 13.91
C GLY A 166 -11.65 -7.49 14.69
N VAL A 167 -12.43 -6.64 14.01
CA VAL A 167 -13.25 -5.61 14.65
C VAL A 167 -14.37 -6.23 15.50
N ASN A 168 -15.02 -7.27 15.00
CA ASN A 168 -16.05 -8.00 15.75
C ASN A 168 -15.46 -8.69 16.99
N LEU A 169 -14.24 -9.22 16.88
CA LEU A 169 -13.46 -9.76 18.01
C LEU A 169 -12.86 -8.68 18.92
N LYS A 170 -13.03 -7.39 18.59
CA LYS A 170 -12.48 -6.24 19.32
C LYS A 170 -10.99 -6.39 19.60
N LEU A 171 -10.25 -6.86 18.61
CA LEU A 171 -8.80 -7.03 18.67
C LEU A 171 -8.09 -5.71 18.94
N ARG A 172 -6.89 -5.78 19.54
CA ARG A 172 -6.03 -4.61 19.71
C ARG A 172 -5.55 -4.14 18.34
N ARG A 173 -5.03 -2.91 18.29
CA ARG A 173 -4.56 -2.32 17.03
C ARG A 173 -3.49 -3.18 16.35
N ASN A 174 -2.51 -3.70 17.10
CA ASN A 174 -1.45 -4.53 16.52
C ASN A 174 -1.99 -5.87 16.02
N ASP A 175 -2.79 -6.57 16.83
CA ASP A 175 -3.45 -7.82 16.42
C ASP A 175 -4.35 -7.64 15.19
N LEU A 176 -5.09 -6.53 15.10
CA LEU A 176 -5.94 -6.22 13.95
C LEU A 176 -5.11 -5.96 12.69
N ARG A 177 -3.95 -5.31 12.81
CA ARG A 177 -3.00 -5.12 11.70
C ARG A 177 -2.40 -6.45 11.23
N THR A 178 -2.03 -7.32 12.17
CA THR A 178 -1.58 -8.69 11.86
C THR A 178 -2.68 -9.46 11.14
N LEU A 179 -3.92 -9.42 11.64
CA LEU A 179 -5.05 -10.13 11.03
C LEU A 179 -5.41 -9.58 9.65
N LEU A 180 -5.35 -8.26 9.45
CA LEU A 180 -5.48 -7.63 8.13
C LEU A 180 -4.44 -8.19 7.15
N GLY A 181 -3.19 -8.35 7.62
CA GLY A 181 -2.10 -9.00 6.91
C GLY A 181 -2.34 -10.48 6.63
N CYS A 182 -2.90 -11.25 7.57
CA CYS A 182 -3.35 -12.63 7.35
C CYS A 182 -4.32 -12.72 6.16
N GLY A 183 -5.22 -11.74 6.02
CA GLY A 183 -6.15 -11.65 4.90
C GLY A 183 -5.43 -11.51 3.57
N ALA A 184 -4.50 -10.56 3.47
CA ALA A 184 -3.69 -10.34 2.27
C ALA A 184 -2.78 -11.53 1.95
N ALA A 185 -2.16 -12.14 2.98
CA ALA A 185 -1.34 -13.33 2.83
C ALA A 185 -2.12 -14.50 2.27
N GLY A 186 -3.30 -14.76 2.85
CA GLY A 186 -4.20 -15.81 2.37
C GLY A 186 -4.64 -15.56 0.93
N ALA A 187 -4.94 -14.31 0.56
CA ALA A 187 -5.35 -13.96 -0.80
C ALA A 187 -4.26 -14.24 -1.85
N ILE A 188 -3.03 -13.79 -1.60
CA ILE A 188 -1.93 -14.01 -2.55
C ILE A 188 -1.49 -15.48 -2.56
N ALA A 189 -1.46 -16.14 -1.41
CA ALA A 189 -1.18 -17.57 -1.33
C ALA A 189 -2.17 -18.38 -2.18
N ALA A 190 -3.46 -18.11 -2.01
CA ALA A 190 -4.54 -18.74 -2.77
C ALA A 190 -4.49 -18.44 -4.27
N ALA A 191 -4.16 -17.20 -4.66
CA ALA A 191 -4.18 -16.76 -6.06
C ALA A 191 -3.00 -17.27 -6.89
N PHE A 192 -1.88 -17.62 -6.24
CA PHE A 192 -0.64 -18.06 -6.90
C PHE A 192 -0.22 -19.48 -6.55
N ASN A 193 -1.01 -20.20 -5.75
CA ASN A 193 -0.62 -21.49 -5.16
C ASN A 193 0.72 -21.42 -4.40
N ALA A 194 0.97 -20.30 -3.72
CA ALA A 194 2.30 -19.89 -3.25
C ALA A 194 2.25 -19.32 -1.81
N PRO A 195 2.16 -20.18 -0.78
CA PRO A 195 1.99 -19.76 0.61
C PRO A 195 3.13 -18.89 1.18
N LEU A 196 4.39 -19.16 0.84
CA LEU A 196 5.51 -18.33 1.30
C LEU A 196 5.45 -16.95 0.66
N THR A 197 5.15 -16.89 -0.64
CA THR A 197 4.91 -15.65 -1.37
C THR A 197 3.81 -14.83 -0.71
N GLY A 198 2.68 -15.46 -0.36
CA GLY A 198 1.59 -14.77 0.33
C GLY A 198 2.02 -14.22 1.70
N ALA A 199 2.73 -15.00 2.50
CA ALA A 199 3.21 -14.55 3.81
C ALA A 199 4.15 -13.34 3.69
N PHE A 200 5.14 -13.40 2.80
CA PHE A 200 6.08 -12.30 2.59
C PHE A 200 5.44 -11.08 1.93
N TYR A 201 4.41 -11.27 1.08
CA TYR A 201 3.60 -10.17 0.58
C TYR A 201 2.95 -9.39 1.74
N ALA A 202 2.39 -10.10 2.72
CA ALA A 202 1.83 -9.45 3.89
C ALA A 202 2.90 -8.73 4.73
N PHE A 203 4.08 -9.33 4.95
CA PHE A 203 5.13 -8.69 5.75
C PHE A 203 5.74 -7.46 5.06
N GLU A 204 6.07 -7.54 3.79
CA GLU A 204 6.77 -6.49 3.06
C GLU A 204 5.85 -5.35 2.62
N LEU A 205 4.61 -5.66 2.19
CA LEU A 205 3.73 -4.67 1.57
C LEU A 205 2.64 -4.16 2.52
N ILE A 206 2.09 -5.02 3.37
CA ILE A 206 0.96 -4.65 4.24
C ILE A 206 1.45 -4.23 5.62
N ILE A 207 2.11 -5.14 6.34
CA ILE A 207 2.44 -5.01 7.77
C ILE A 207 3.63 -4.06 7.97
N GLY A 208 4.72 -4.30 7.25
CA GLY A 208 5.97 -3.54 7.37
C GLY A 208 6.82 -3.87 8.60
N ALA A 209 6.60 -5.03 9.22
CA ALA A 209 7.40 -5.52 10.31
C ALA A 209 7.30 -7.05 10.37
N TYR A 210 8.42 -7.68 10.72
CA TYR A 210 8.50 -9.11 10.95
C TYR A 210 8.72 -9.34 12.45
N THR A 211 7.78 -9.98 13.11
CA THR A 211 7.87 -10.32 14.54
C THR A 211 7.46 -11.77 14.73
N ILE A 212 8.01 -12.43 15.76
CA ILE A 212 7.65 -13.82 16.09
C ILE A 212 6.13 -13.95 16.30
N ALA A 213 5.51 -12.98 16.97
CA ALA A 213 4.07 -12.96 17.22
C ALA A 213 3.20 -12.83 15.95
N SER A 214 3.70 -12.17 14.89
CA SER A 214 2.98 -12.02 13.62
C SER A 214 3.28 -13.12 12.62
N LEU A 215 4.44 -13.78 12.73
CA LEU A 215 4.88 -14.87 11.88
C LEU A 215 3.84 -16.00 11.81
N THR A 216 3.56 -16.60 12.96
CA THR A 216 2.70 -17.79 13.07
C THR A 216 1.31 -17.58 12.48
N PRO A 217 0.51 -16.55 12.87
CA PRO A 217 -0.83 -16.39 12.33
C PRO A 217 -0.85 -16.03 10.82
N VAL A 218 0.16 -15.32 10.31
CA VAL A 218 0.24 -14.95 8.89
C VAL A 218 0.56 -16.16 8.03
N VAL A 219 1.59 -16.91 8.38
CA VAL A 219 2.00 -18.12 7.63
C VAL A 219 0.91 -19.17 7.66
N VAL A 220 0.28 -19.40 8.83
CA VAL A 220 -0.84 -20.36 8.93
C VAL A 220 -2.03 -19.91 8.09
N SER A 221 -2.37 -18.62 8.08
CA SER A 221 -3.43 -18.10 7.20
C SER A 221 -3.13 -18.36 5.73
N ALA A 222 -1.88 -18.12 5.29
CA ALA A 222 -1.45 -18.39 3.92
C ALA A 222 -1.54 -19.88 3.56
N LEU A 223 -1.06 -20.77 4.44
CA LEU A 223 -1.13 -22.22 4.24
C LEU A 223 -2.57 -22.73 4.18
N VAL A 224 -3.43 -22.26 5.09
CA VAL A 224 -4.85 -22.65 5.12
C VAL A 224 -5.57 -22.17 3.85
N ALA A 225 -5.34 -20.92 3.44
CA ALA A 225 -5.93 -20.39 2.21
C ALA A 225 -5.49 -21.22 0.99
N ASN A 226 -4.20 -21.54 0.89
CA ASN A 226 -3.66 -22.36 -0.19
C ASN A 226 -4.25 -23.78 -0.18
N LEU A 227 -4.37 -24.41 1.00
CA LEU A 227 -4.96 -25.73 1.13
C LEU A 227 -6.43 -25.73 0.67
N VAL A 228 -7.19 -24.71 1.06
CA VAL A 228 -8.60 -24.56 0.68
C VAL A 228 -8.74 -24.40 -0.83
N THR A 229 -7.90 -23.59 -1.47
CA THR A 229 -7.95 -23.44 -2.94
C THR A 229 -7.55 -24.70 -3.66
N ARG A 230 -6.47 -25.37 -3.25
CA ARG A 230 -6.08 -26.65 -3.86
C ARG A 230 -7.14 -27.73 -3.72
N LEU A 231 -7.82 -27.81 -2.57
CA LEU A 231 -8.86 -28.83 -2.35
C LEU A 231 -10.15 -28.56 -3.12
N LEU A 232 -10.55 -27.30 -3.29
CA LEU A 232 -11.85 -26.93 -3.89
C LEU A 232 -11.78 -26.54 -5.36
N TRP A 233 -10.60 -26.10 -5.82
CA TRP A 233 -10.38 -25.53 -7.15
C TRP A 233 -9.28 -26.24 -7.95
N GLY A 234 -8.46 -27.08 -7.29
CA GLY A 234 -7.37 -27.80 -7.93
C GLY A 234 -6.15 -26.92 -8.22
N ASP A 235 -5.31 -27.37 -9.15
CA ASP A 235 -4.03 -26.74 -9.48
C ASP A 235 -4.14 -25.67 -10.60
N GLU A 236 -5.36 -25.19 -10.89
CA GLU A 236 -5.66 -24.19 -11.94
C GLU A 236 -4.89 -22.87 -11.80
N PHE A 237 -4.37 -22.54 -10.61
CA PHE A 237 -3.59 -21.32 -10.35
C PHE A 237 -2.07 -21.49 -10.52
N THR A 238 -1.61 -22.71 -10.82
CA THR A 238 -0.17 -23.01 -10.92
C THR A 238 0.40 -22.41 -12.18
N ILE A 239 1.54 -21.71 -12.07
CA ILE A 239 2.34 -21.28 -13.21
C ILE A 239 3.25 -22.45 -13.58
N ASP A 240 3.12 -22.95 -14.80
CA ASP A 240 3.96 -24.04 -15.31
C ASP A 240 5.07 -23.41 -16.16
N ILE A 241 6.30 -23.54 -15.68
CA ILE A 241 7.50 -23.00 -16.33
C ILE A 241 8.05 -24.02 -17.36
N GLY A 242 7.57 -25.27 -17.34
CA GLY A 242 8.12 -26.36 -18.16
C GLY A 242 9.50 -26.81 -17.70
N ALA A 243 10.19 -27.57 -18.55
CA ALA A 243 11.55 -28.02 -18.27
C ALA A 243 12.56 -26.87 -18.48
N PHE A 244 13.47 -26.70 -17.53
CA PHE A 244 14.55 -25.73 -17.58
C PHE A 244 15.91 -26.43 -17.39
N GLY A 245 16.97 -25.80 -17.89
CA GLY A 245 18.34 -26.30 -17.74
C GLY A 245 18.98 -25.94 -16.40
N ASP A 246 20.24 -26.31 -16.23
CA ASP A 246 21.02 -26.00 -15.03
C ASP A 246 21.45 -24.52 -15.00
N VAL A 247 21.50 -23.96 -13.79
CA VAL A 247 22.08 -22.63 -13.53
C VAL A 247 23.59 -22.76 -13.42
N VAL A 248 24.31 -21.97 -14.20
CA VAL A 248 25.78 -21.92 -14.18
C VAL A 248 26.28 -20.58 -13.60
N PRO A 249 27.51 -20.53 -13.07
CA PRO A 249 28.07 -19.28 -12.50
C PRO A 249 28.05 -18.09 -13.47
N GLY A 250 28.14 -18.35 -14.79
CA GLY A 250 28.06 -17.32 -15.84
C GLY A 250 26.71 -16.59 -15.90
N ASP A 251 25.64 -17.18 -15.36
CA ASP A 251 24.29 -16.59 -15.44
C ASP A 251 24.09 -15.37 -14.52
N TYR A 252 24.91 -15.26 -13.45
CA TYR A 252 24.74 -14.22 -12.43
C TYR A 252 24.96 -12.81 -12.97
N VAL A 253 25.97 -12.59 -13.83
CA VAL A 253 26.25 -11.26 -14.38
C VAL A 253 25.11 -10.79 -15.29
N PRO A 254 24.65 -11.58 -16.29
CA PRO A 254 23.49 -11.19 -17.09
C PRO A 254 22.21 -11.05 -16.26
N ALA A 255 22.01 -11.85 -15.21
CA ALA A 255 20.83 -11.71 -14.33
C ALA A 255 20.83 -10.39 -13.55
N ILE A 256 21.99 -9.95 -13.04
CA ILE A 256 22.15 -8.64 -12.39
C ILE A 256 21.86 -7.50 -13.39
N LEU A 257 22.38 -7.60 -14.62
CA LEU A 257 22.12 -6.63 -15.68
C LEU A 257 20.64 -6.57 -16.06
N LEU A 258 19.99 -7.73 -16.18
CA LEU A 258 18.54 -7.81 -16.42
C LEU A 258 17.76 -7.20 -15.24
N GLY A 259 18.22 -7.37 -14.01
CA GLY A 259 17.65 -6.71 -12.83
C GLY A 259 17.69 -5.18 -12.95
N ALA A 260 18.85 -4.61 -13.31
CA ALA A 260 18.98 -3.16 -13.52
C ALA A 260 18.13 -2.64 -14.70
N LEU A 261 18.09 -3.39 -15.81
CA LEU A 261 17.23 -3.08 -16.95
C LEU A 261 15.75 -3.09 -16.57
N SER A 262 15.32 -4.12 -15.84
CA SER A 262 13.94 -4.27 -15.37
C SER A 262 13.51 -3.13 -14.46
N ALA A 263 14.40 -2.60 -13.61
CA ALA A 263 14.12 -1.41 -12.82
C ALA A 263 13.82 -0.17 -13.70
N GLY A 264 14.65 0.08 -14.72
CA GLY A 264 14.43 1.17 -15.66
C GLY A 264 13.10 1.05 -16.40
N VAL A 265 12.81 -0.16 -16.90
CA VAL A 265 11.56 -0.49 -17.60
C VAL A 265 10.34 -0.33 -16.68
N ALA A 266 10.41 -0.81 -15.44
CA ALA A 266 9.34 -0.65 -14.45
C ALA A 266 9.04 0.81 -14.16
N ILE A 267 10.07 1.66 -13.99
CA ILE A 267 9.90 3.10 -13.79
C ILE A 267 9.17 3.73 -14.98
N LEU A 268 9.52 3.34 -16.20
CA LEU A 268 8.83 3.81 -17.41
C LEU A 268 7.35 3.39 -17.43
N ILE A 269 7.04 2.15 -17.06
CA ILE A 269 5.65 1.66 -16.97
C ILE A 269 4.87 2.45 -15.90
N MET A 270 5.43 2.62 -14.70
CA MET A 270 4.76 3.37 -13.62
C MET A 270 4.54 4.85 -13.99
N LYS A 271 5.52 5.49 -14.64
CA LYS A 271 5.37 6.86 -15.18
C LYS A 271 4.34 6.90 -16.31
N GLY A 272 4.30 5.89 -17.19
CA GLY A 272 3.31 5.78 -18.26
C GLY A 272 1.87 5.69 -17.74
N VAL A 273 1.64 4.89 -16.70
CA VAL A 273 0.33 4.85 -16.00
C VAL A 273 -0.03 6.23 -15.44
N SER A 274 0.94 6.93 -14.85
CA SER A 274 0.69 8.25 -14.25
C SER A 274 0.43 9.32 -15.29
N LEU A 275 1.15 9.27 -16.41
CA LEU A 275 0.96 10.17 -17.55
C LEU A 275 -0.42 9.98 -18.15
N THR A 276 -0.84 8.74 -18.39
CA THR A 276 -2.18 8.45 -18.92
C THR A 276 -3.28 8.91 -17.96
N GLU A 277 -3.10 8.72 -16.65
CA GLU A 277 -4.02 9.27 -15.62
C GLU A 277 -4.07 10.80 -15.65
N GLU A 278 -2.92 11.48 -15.78
CA GLU A 278 -2.85 12.93 -15.84
C GLU A 278 -3.47 13.50 -17.11
N VAL A 279 -3.21 12.89 -18.27
CA VAL A 279 -3.83 13.25 -19.55
C VAL A 279 -5.35 13.08 -19.47
N ALA A 280 -5.82 11.94 -18.95
CA ALA A 280 -7.24 11.69 -18.76
C ALA A 280 -7.86 12.71 -17.79
N ARG A 281 -7.16 13.06 -16.71
CA ARG A 281 -7.61 14.06 -15.72
C ARG A 281 -7.70 15.47 -16.29
N LYS A 282 -6.73 15.89 -17.09
CA LYS A 282 -6.66 17.21 -17.74
C LYS A 282 -7.62 17.35 -18.91
N SER A 283 -8.09 16.25 -19.48
CA SER A 283 -9.10 16.27 -20.54
C SER A 283 -10.46 16.79 -20.03
N SER A 284 -11.23 17.42 -20.92
CA SER A 284 -12.63 17.85 -20.64
C SER A 284 -13.62 16.68 -20.51
N ILE A 285 -13.15 15.43 -20.61
CA ILE A 285 -14.00 14.24 -20.58
C ILE A 285 -14.43 13.97 -19.13
N PRO A 286 -15.75 13.81 -18.87
CA PRO A 286 -16.27 13.44 -17.56
C PRO A 286 -15.67 12.14 -17.02
N ALA A 287 -15.32 12.11 -15.73
CA ALA A 287 -14.67 10.95 -15.11
C ALA A 287 -15.36 9.59 -15.36
N PRO A 288 -16.71 9.49 -15.35
CA PRO A 288 -17.39 8.23 -15.65
C PRO A 288 -17.24 7.70 -17.08
N ILE A 289 -16.94 8.56 -18.06
CA ILE A 289 -16.85 8.17 -19.48
C ILE A 289 -15.43 7.70 -19.82
N ARG A 290 -14.43 8.15 -19.05
CA ARG A 290 -13.01 7.85 -19.31
C ARG A 290 -12.71 6.35 -19.44
N PRO A 291 -13.24 5.45 -18.58
CA PRO A 291 -12.96 4.02 -18.73
C PRO A 291 -13.50 3.45 -20.05
N ALA A 292 -14.64 3.94 -20.56
CA ALA A 292 -15.15 3.48 -21.85
C ALA A 292 -14.21 3.85 -23.01
N ILE A 293 -13.62 5.05 -22.97
CA ILE A 293 -12.63 5.49 -23.97
C ILE A 293 -11.34 4.67 -23.85
N GLY A 294 -10.89 4.41 -22.62
CA GLY A 294 -9.79 3.48 -22.38
C GLY A 294 -10.10 2.09 -22.93
N GLY A 295 -11.34 1.63 -22.78
CA GLY A 295 -11.86 0.38 -23.34
C GLY A 295 -11.76 0.32 -24.86
N ILE A 296 -12.03 1.42 -25.58
CA ILE A 296 -11.84 1.48 -27.04
C ILE A 296 -10.38 1.20 -27.38
N VAL A 297 -9.44 1.88 -26.72
CA VAL A 297 -8.01 1.70 -26.99
C VAL A 297 -7.56 0.28 -26.65
N VAL A 298 -7.95 -0.25 -25.49
CA VAL A 298 -7.62 -1.63 -25.08
C VAL A 298 -8.21 -2.65 -26.05
N GLY A 299 -9.47 -2.49 -26.45
CA GLY A 299 -10.12 -3.36 -27.43
C GLY A 299 -9.42 -3.34 -28.77
N LEU A 300 -9.03 -2.16 -29.28
CA LEU A 300 -8.25 -2.03 -30.52
C LEU A 300 -6.90 -2.76 -30.41
N LEU A 301 -6.16 -2.59 -29.31
CA LEU A 301 -4.91 -3.32 -29.08
C LEU A 301 -5.14 -4.84 -29.00
N ALA A 302 -6.26 -5.26 -28.41
CA ALA A 302 -6.63 -6.66 -28.30
C ALA A 302 -7.01 -7.29 -29.64
N THR A 303 -7.52 -6.53 -30.61
CA THR A 303 -7.71 -7.02 -31.99
C THR A 303 -6.39 -7.34 -32.69
N ILE A 304 -5.28 -6.70 -32.29
CA ILE A 304 -3.93 -7.04 -32.77
C ILE A 304 -3.43 -8.32 -32.08
N SER A 305 -3.63 -8.42 -30.76
CA SER A 305 -3.30 -9.61 -30.00
C SER A 305 -4.17 -9.73 -28.73
N PRO A 306 -5.02 -10.78 -28.61
CA PRO A 306 -5.84 -11.02 -27.41
C PRO A 306 -5.01 -11.22 -26.14
N GLN A 307 -3.71 -11.51 -26.27
CA GLN A 307 -2.78 -11.70 -25.15
C GLN A 307 -2.64 -10.48 -24.24
N VAL A 308 -3.04 -9.29 -24.71
CA VAL A 308 -3.06 -8.07 -23.89
C VAL A 308 -4.21 -8.01 -22.90
N LEU A 309 -5.26 -8.81 -23.07
CA LEU A 309 -6.46 -8.75 -22.23
C LEU A 309 -6.19 -9.26 -20.80
N SER A 310 -6.97 -8.75 -19.84
CA SER A 310 -6.99 -9.19 -18.44
C SER A 310 -5.58 -9.20 -17.80
N GLY A 311 -5.31 -10.12 -16.88
CA GLY A 311 -4.00 -10.23 -16.22
C GLY A 311 -2.89 -10.73 -17.16
N GLY A 312 -3.21 -11.44 -18.25
CA GLY A 312 -2.21 -12.10 -19.11
C GLY A 312 -1.81 -13.49 -18.64
N HIS A 313 -2.63 -14.18 -17.84
CA HIS A 313 -2.30 -15.51 -17.31
C HIS A 313 -2.10 -16.55 -18.42
N GLY A 314 -3.05 -16.70 -19.34
CA GLY A 314 -2.90 -17.61 -20.48
C GLY A 314 -1.70 -17.26 -21.36
N ALA A 315 -1.58 -15.99 -21.74
CA ALA A 315 -0.44 -15.46 -22.50
C ALA A 315 0.92 -15.77 -21.86
N LEU A 316 1.04 -15.71 -20.53
CA LEU A 316 2.29 -16.08 -19.85
C LEU A 316 2.66 -17.54 -20.13
N HIS A 317 1.73 -18.49 -19.95
CA HIS A 317 2.01 -19.91 -20.23
C HIS A 317 2.33 -20.17 -21.70
N LEU A 318 1.61 -19.52 -22.63
CA LEU A 318 1.91 -19.64 -24.06
C LEU A 318 3.34 -19.22 -24.38
N ASN A 319 3.78 -18.09 -23.82
CA ASN A 319 5.08 -17.52 -24.16
C ASN A 319 6.23 -18.08 -23.30
N LEU A 320 5.98 -18.74 -22.16
CA LEU A 320 7.05 -19.34 -21.37
C LEU A 320 7.66 -20.56 -22.07
N SER A 321 6.83 -21.49 -22.54
CA SER A 321 7.28 -22.79 -23.09
C SER A 321 7.62 -22.77 -24.58
N HIS A 322 7.07 -21.85 -25.37
CA HIS A 322 7.25 -21.84 -26.82
C HIS A 322 8.42 -20.96 -27.28
N ALA A 323 9.18 -21.44 -28.27
CA ALA A 323 10.13 -20.61 -29.01
C ALA A 323 9.35 -19.56 -29.81
N THR A 324 9.35 -18.32 -29.31
CA THR A 324 8.56 -17.21 -29.88
C THR A 324 9.51 -16.22 -30.52
N PRO A 325 9.26 -15.75 -31.76
CA PRO A 325 10.15 -14.79 -32.41
C PRO A 325 10.31 -13.51 -31.59
N ILE A 326 11.53 -12.98 -31.53
CA ILE A 326 11.85 -11.80 -30.72
C ILE A 326 10.98 -10.58 -31.06
N ALA A 327 10.66 -10.38 -32.35
CA ALA A 327 9.80 -9.29 -32.81
C ALA A 327 8.39 -9.40 -32.21
N MET A 328 7.85 -10.61 -32.07
CA MET A 328 6.56 -10.85 -31.44
C MET A 328 6.63 -10.59 -29.93
N LEU A 329 7.70 -11.02 -29.24
CA LEU A 329 7.89 -10.76 -27.82
C LEU A 329 7.97 -9.25 -27.52
N VAL A 330 8.75 -8.50 -28.31
CA VAL A 330 8.84 -7.03 -28.19
C VAL A 330 7.49 -6.37 -28.50
N GLY A 331 6.81 -6.79 -29.57
CA GLY A 331 5.48 -6.29 -29.92
C GLY A 331 4.47 -6.50 -28.79
N LEU A 332 4.39 -7.72 -28.26
CA LEU A 332 3.51 -8.07 -27.14
C LEU A 332 3.85 -7.29 -25.88
N PHE A 333 5.12 -7.12 -25.56
CA PHE A 333 5.57 -6.32 -24.42
C PHE A 333 5.08 -4.87 -24.52
N LEU A 334 5.23 -4.25 -25.69
CA LEU A 334 4.77 -2.88 -25.94
C LEU A 334 3.25 -2.77 -25.89
N LEU A 335 2.54 -3.66 -26.58
CA LEU A 335 1.08 -3.69 -26.59
C LEU A 335 0.52 -3.88 -25.17
N LYS A 336 1.07 -4.82 -24.39
CA LYS A 336 0.65 -5.07 -23.00
C LYS A 336 0.95 -3.87 -22.09
N SER A 337 2.11 -3.24 -22.25
CA SER A 337 2.49 -2.05 -21.48
C SER A 337 1.51 -0.88 -21.73
N ILE A 338 1.20 -0.61 -22.99
CA ILE A 338 0.25 0.45 -23.38
C ILE A 338 -1.17 0.11 -22.90
N ALA A 339 -1.65 -1.11 -23.15
CA ALA A 339 -2.98 -1.54 -22.73
C ALA A 339 -3.15 -1.42 -21.20
N THR A 340 -2.11 -1.80 -20.45
CA THR A 340 -2.11 -1.72 -18.98
C THR A 340 -2.10 -0.27 -18.49
N ALA A 341 -1.25 0.58 -19.06
CA ALA A 341 -1.20 2.01 -18.74
C ALA A 341 -2.54 2.69 -19.01
N VAL A 342 -3.11 2.48 -20.20
CA VAL A 342 -4.41 3.05 -20.59
C VAL A 342 -5.54 2.50 -19.73
N SER A 343 -5.54 1.20 -19.40
CA SER A 343 -6.57 0.60 -18.54
C SER A 343 -6.61 1.33 -17.19
N ILE A 344 -5.48 1.43 -16.49
CA ILE A 344 -5.43 2.05 -15.17
C ILE A 344 -5.64 3.57 -15.27
N GLY A 345 -4.96 4.25 -16.20
CA GLY A 345 -5.02 5.71 -16.35
C GLY A 345 -6.39 6.23 -16.78
N SER A 346 -7.15 5.46 -17.54
CA SER A 346 -8.53 5.80 -17.93
C SER A 346 -9.56 5.56 -16.82
N GLY A 347 -9.21 4.78 -15.80
CA GLY A 347 -10.05 4.59 -14.62
C GLY A 347 -10.53 3.15 -14.37
N PHE A 348 -10.09 2.15 -15.15
CA PHE A 348 -10.29 0.75 -14.77
C PHE A 348 -9.64 0.43 -13.43
N ARG A 349 -10.17 -0.58 -12.75
CA ARG A 349 -9.69 -1.00 -11.43
C ARG A 349 -9.01 -2.35 -11.53
N GLY A 350 -7.79 -2.43 -11.02
CA GLY A 350 -7.01 -3.66 -11.05
C GLY A 350 -5.59 -3.47 -10.52
N GLY A 351 -4.87 -4.59 -10.44
CA GLY A 351 -3.47 -4.66 -10.03
C GLY A 351 -2.50 -4.73 -11.22
N LEU A 352 -1.26 -4.29 -10.97
CA LEU A 352 -0.13 -4.52 -11.88
C LEU A 352 0.64 -5.80 -11.58
N PHE A 353 0.24 -6.57 -10.56
CA PHE A 353 1.04 -7.69 -10.06
C PHE A 353 1.28 -8.71 -11.18
N PHE A 354 0.23 -9.36 -11.69
CA PHE A 354 0.42 -10.35 -12.75
C PHE A 354 0.86 -9.73 -14.08
N ALA A 355 0.38 -8.53 -14.42
CA ALA A 355 0.82 -7.83 -15.62
C ALA A 355 2.35 -7.64 -15.63
N SER A 356 2.93 -7.30 -14.47
CA SER A 356 4.38 -7.17 -14.31
C SER A 356 5.12 -8.50 -14.42
N LEU A 357 4.56 -9.60 -13.89
CA LEU A 357 5.11 -10.94 -14.09
C LEU A 357 5.17 -11.29 -15.58
N PHE A 358 4.06 -11.09 -16.31
CA PHE A 358 4.00 -11.38 -17.74
C PHE A 358 4.96 -10.52 -18.56
N MET A 359 4.93 -9.20 -18.38
CA MET A 359 5.84 -8.28 -19.07
C MET A 359 7.32 -8.58 -18.72
N GLY A 360 7.59 -8.99 -17.48
CA GLY A 360 8.92 -9.38 -17.04
C GLY A 360 9.40 -10.67 -17.71
N ALA A 361 8.52 -11.67 -17.85
CA ALA A 361 8.84 -12.89 -18.58
C ALA A 361 9.19 -12.60 -20.06
N LEU A 362 8.41 -11.73 -20.72
CA LEU A 362 8.72 -11.30 -22.09
C LEU A 362 10.07 -10.57 -22.16
N LEU A 363 10.33 -9.64 -21.25
CA LEU A 363 11.58 -8.89 -21.19
C LEU A 363 12.79 -9.82 -20.97
N GLY A 364 12.64 -10.81 -20.08
CA GLY A 364 13.65 -11.81 -19.79
C GLY A 364 14.01 -12.68 -20.99
N LYS A 365 13.00 -13.14 -21.75
CA LYS A 365 13.23 -13.89 -23.00
C LYS A 365 13.92 -13.02 -24.05
N VAL A 366 13.43 -11.80 -24.26
CA VAL A 366 14.05 -10.85 -25.20
C VAL A 366 15.51 -10.60 -24.82
N PHE A 367 15.81 -10.45 -23.53
CA PHE A 367 17.18 -10.29 -23.05
C PHE A 367 18.03 -11.52 -23.35
N ALA A 368 17.56 -12.73 -23.04
CA ALA A 368 18.28 -13.97 -23.32
C ALA A 368 18.57 -14.16 -24.82
N ASP A 369 17.59 -13.86 -25.67
CA ASP A 369 17.73 -13.97 -27.12
C ASP A 369 18.70 -12.93 -27.70
N LEU A 370 18.88 -11.78 -27.03
CA LEU A 370 19.81 -10.72 -27.48
C LEU A 370 21.26 -10.92 -27.01
N VAL A 371 21.48 -11.60 -25.89
CA VAL A 371 22.82 -11.75 -25.30
C VAL A 371 23.85 -12.38 -26.25
N PRO A 372 23.53 -13.43 -27.03
CA PRO A 372 24.48 -13.99 -28.00
C PRO A 372 24.97 -12.97 -29.04
N TYR A 373 24.15 -11.98 -29.41
CA TYR A 373 24.53 -10.95 -30.38
C TYR A 373 25.47 -9.89 -29.79
N VAL A 374 25.51 -9.74 -28.46
CA VAL A 374 26.32 -8.73 -27.76
C VAL A 374 27.58 -9.35 -27.15
N PHE A 375 27.46 -10.56 -26.61
CA PHE A 375 28.50 -11.25 -25.85
C PHE A 375 29.04 -12.52 -26.53
N GLY A 376 28.67 -12.78 -27.79
CA GLY A 376 29.19 -13.91 -28.58
C GLY A 376 28.72 -15.27 -28.06
N ASP A 377 29.66 -16.14 -27.69
CA ASP A 377 29.43 -17.55 -27.31
C ASP A 377 28.60 -17.75 -26.02
N THR A 378 28.15 -16.68 -25.37
CA THR A 378 27.30 -16.78 -24.18
C THR A 378 25.87 -17.12 -24.59
N THR A 379 25.48 -18.38 -24.41
CA THR A 379 24.10 -18.82 -24.60
C THR A 379 23.38 -18.85 -23.25
N LEU A 380 22.25 -18.16 -23.19
CA LEU A 380 21.41 -18.11 -22.00
C LEU A 380 20.15 -18.92 -22.24
N THR A 381 19.72 -19.68 -21.24
CA THR A 381 18.46 -20.45 -21.33
C THR A 381 17.27 -19.48 -21.22
N PRO A 382 16.46 -19.28 -22.29
CA PRO A 382 15.43 -18.24 -22.29
C PRO A 382 14.37 -18.41 -21.20
N VAL A 383 14.03 -19.65 -20.85
CA VAL A 383 13.07 -19.97 -19.78
C VAL A 383 13.57 -19.53 -18.41
N ILE A 384 14.86 -19.76 -18.09
CA ILE A 384 15.46 -19.30 -16.82
C ILE A 384 15.40 -17.78 -16.75
N TYR A 385 15.79 -17.10 -17.84
CA TYR A 385 15.77 -15.64 -17.88
C TYR A 385 14.37 -15.05 -17.94
N ALA A 386 13.36 -15.79 -18.42
CA ALA A 386 11.96 -15.41 -18.28
C ALA A 386 11.55 -15.36 -16.80
N VAL A 387 11.98 -16.32 -15.98
CA VAL A 387 11.73 -16.32 -14.52
C VAL A 387 12.48 -15.16 -13.85
N VAL A 388 13.75 -14.94 -14.23
CA VAL A 388 14.55 -13.80 -13.73
C VAL A 388 13.89 -12.46 -14.08
N GLY A 389 13.46 -12.29 -15.33
CA GLY A 389 12.78 -11.08 -15.81
C GLY A 389 11.42 -10.87 -15.15
N MET A 390 10.64 -11.95 -15.02
CA MET A 390 9.35 -11.98 -14.32
C MET A 390 9.48 -11.41 -12.91
N SER A 391 10.39 -11.98 -12.11
CA SER A 391 10.57 -11.58 -10.71
C SER A 391 11.23 -10.21 -10.57
N SER A 392 12.20 -9.87 -11.42
CA SER A 392 12.93 -8.59 -11.34
C SER A 392 12.10 -7.39 -11.81
N LEU A 393 11.22 -7.53 -12.81
CA LEU A 393 10.27 -6.48 -13.17
C LEU A 393 9.16 -6.36 -12.13
N ALA A 394 8.66 -7.49 -11.62
CA ALA A 394 7.61 -7.51 -10.62
C ALA A 394 8.05 -6.88 -9.29
N VAL A 395 9.27 -7.15 -8.80
CA VAL A 395 9.76 -6.50 -7.57
C VAL A 395 9.85 -4.98 -7.72
N ALA A 396 10.28 -4.49 -8.88
CA ALA A 396 10.40 -3.06 -9.13
C ALA A 396 9.04 -2.35 -9.12
N ILE A 397 7.98 -3.02 -9.59
CA ILE A 397 6.62 -2.49 -9.61
C ILE A 397 5.93 -2.67 -8.25
N ILE A 398 6.06 -3.83 -7.61
CA ILE A 398 5.30 -4.19 -6.41
C ILE A 398 6.01 -3.71 -5.15
N GLY A 399 7.32 -3.92 -5.06
CA GLY A 399 8.18 -3.46 -3.96
C GLY A 399 8.50 -4.49 -2.88
N GLY A 400 8.21 -5.79 -3.09
CA GLY A 400 8.50 -6.88 -2.15
C GLY A 400 9.58 -7.84 -2.67
N PRO A 401 10.87 -7.64 -2.34
CA PRO A 401 11.96 -8.51 -2.79
C PRO A 401 11.79 -9.97 -2.38
N LEU A 402 11.56 -10.24 -1.09
CA LEU A 402 11.39 -11.62 -0.63
C LEU A 402 10.13 -12.25 -1.20
N THR A 403 9.06 -11.47 -1.34
CA THR A 403 7.84 -11.90 -2.02
C THR A 403 8.13 -12.46 -3.40
N MET A 404 8.91 -11.75 -4.23
CA MET A 404 9.23 -12.22 -5.60
C MET A 404 10.23 -13.36 -5.62
N THR A 405 11.19 -13.39 -4.70
CA THR A 405 12.14 -14.51 -4.58
C THR A 405 11.43 -15.79 -4.18
N PHE A 406 10.52 -15.74 -3.20
CA PHE A 406 9.72 -16.90 -2.82
C PHE A 406 8.72 -17.31 -3.90
N LEU A 407 8.19 -16.36 -4.67
CA LEU A 407 7.36 -16.69 -5.83
C LEU A 407 8.15 -17.48 -6.86
N ALA A 408 9.38 -17.07 -7.17
CA ALA A 408 10.23 -17.86 -8.05
C ALA A 408 10.49 -19.26 -7.48
N LEU A 409 10.83 -19.38 -6.19
CA LEU A 409 11.07 -20.67 -5.54
C LEU A 409 9.85 -21.60 -5.58
N GLU A 410 8.66 -21.07 -5.29
CA GLU A 410 7.43 -21.87 -5.23
C GLU A 410 6.93 -22.29 -6.61
N ILE A 411 7.21 -21.50 -7.65
CA ILE A 411 6.87 -21.88 -9.02
C ILE A 411 7.91 -22.84 -9.62
N THR A 412 9.21 -22.62 -9.40
CA THR A 412 10.26 -23.45 -10.01
C THR A 412 10.56 -24.71 -9.21
N GLY A 413 10.39 -24.66 -7.88
CA GLY A 413 10.87 -25.70 -6.97
C GLY A 413 12.41 -25.81 -6.90
N ASP A 414 13.14 -24.86 -7.51
CA ASP A 414 14.59 -24.95 -7.72
C ASP A 414 15.35 -23.84 -6.98
N PHE A 415 16.24 -24.26 -6.08
CA PHE A 415 17.02 -23.35 -5.24
C PHE A 415 18.10 -22.58 -6.01
N PRO A 416 18.90 -23.19 -6.93
CA PRO A 416 19.80 -22.46 -7.80
C PRO A 416 19.15 -21.31 -8.60
N ILE A 417 17.99 -21.55 -9.24
CA ILE A 417 17.23 -20.49 -9.93
C ILE A 417 16.77 -19.43 -8.96
N THR A 418 16.32 -19.83 -7.76
CA THR A 418 15.92 -18.88 -6.72
C THR A 418 17.06 -17.95 -6.31
N ALA A 419 18.27 -18.47 -6.16
CA ALA A 419 19.46 -17.68 -5.85
C ALA A 419 19.81 -16.69 -6.99
N LEU A 420 19.70 -17.14 -8.24
CA LEU A 420 19.90 -16.29 -9.43
C LEU A 420 18.86 -15.16 -9.49
N VAL A 421 17.58 -15.49 -9.26
CA VAL A 421 16.47 -14.54 -9.19
C VAL A 421 16.70 -13.53 -8.07
N LEU A 422 17.14 -13.96 -6.88
CA LEU A 422 17.42 -13.09 -5.75
C LEU A 422 18.46 -12.01 -6.12
N ALA A 423 19.52 -12.36 -6.87
CA ALA A 423 20.52 -11.40 -7.33
C ALA A 423 19.92 -10.31 -8.24
N ALA A 424 19.07 -10.70 -9.20
CA ALA A 424 18.39 -9.77 -10.10
C ALA A 424 17.34 -8.91 -9.35
N VAL A 425 16.59 -9.53 -8.45
CA VAL A 425 15.53 -8.89 -7.64
C VAL A 425 16.12 -7.83 -6.70
N ILE A 426 17.23 -8.13 -6.00
CA ILE A 426 17.91 -7.16 -5.14
C ILE A 426 18.41 -5.98 -5.96
N THR A 427 19.05 -6.25 -7.11
CA THR A 427 19.54 -5.21 -8.02
C THR A 427 18.40 -4.31 -8.49
N SER A 428 17.32 -4.90 -8.98
CA SER A 428 16.15 -4.17 -9.46
C SER A 428 15.52 -3.30 -8.35
N SER A 429 15.33 -3.88 -7.17
CA SER A 429 14.80 -3.17 -5.99
C SER A 429 15.69 -2.01 -5.56
N LEU A 430 17.01 -2.21 -5.52
CA LEU A 430 17.97 -1.16 -5.15
C LEU A 430 17.96 0.01 -6.14
N VAL A 431 17.93 -0.28 -7.45
CA VAL A 431 17.90 0.74 -8.50
C VAL A 431 16.61 1.56 -8.42
N VAL A 432 15.43 0.92 -8.31
CA VAL A 432 14.16 1.66 -8.16
C VAL A 432 14.15 2.49 -6.89
N ARG A 433 14.61 1.93 -5.77
CA ARG A 433 14.61 2.63 -4.48
C ARG A 433 15.52 3.86 -4.48
N THR A 434 16.67 3.80 -5.15
CA THR A 434 17.61 4.94 -5.19
C THR A 434 17.24 5.98 -6.24
N THR A 435 16.67 5.58 -7.37
CA THR A 435 16.38 6.50 -8.49
C THR A 435 14.95 7.05 -8.49
N PHE A 436 13.96 6.27 -8.04
CA PHE A 436 12.54 6.65 -8.07
C PHE A 436 11.93 6.75 -6.67
N GLY A 437 12.34 5.88 -5.74
CA GLY A 437 11.98 5.97 -4.31
C GLY A 437 10.58 5.46 -3.93
N TYR A 438 9.82 4.94 -4.89
CA TYR A 438 8.46 4.41 -4.68
C TYR A 438 8.26 3.09 -5.43
N SER A 439 7.41 2.21 -4.90
CA SER A 439 6.76 1.15 -5.67
C SER A 439 5.46 1.68 -6.26
N PHE A 440 4.76 0.92 -7.11
CA PHE A 440 3.53 1.37 -7.72
C PHE A 440 2.45 1.73 -6.68
N ALA A 441 2.30 0.91 -5.63
CA ALA A 441 1.33 1.19 -4.58
C ALA A 441 1.66 2.49 -3.83
N THR A 442 2.92 2.68 -3.42
CA THR A 442 3.34 3.87 -2.67
C THR A 442 3.40 5.12 -3.53
N TRP A 443 3.69 4.96 -4.82
CA TRP A 443 3.64 6.04 -5.81
C TRP A 443 2.22 6.60 -5.96
N ARG A 444 1.20 5.75 -6.00
CA ARG A 444 -0.20 6.21 -6.05
C ARG A 444 -0.63 6.96 -4.80
N PHE A 445 -0.12 6.60 -3.63
CA PHE A 445 -0.31 7.40 -2.42
C PHE A 445 0.35 8.77 -2.53
N HIS A 446 1.59 8.81 -3.02
CA HIS A 446 2.32 10.05 -3.22
C HIS A 446 1.54 11.02 -4.13
N LEU A 447 0.99 10.53 -5.23
CA LEU A 447 0.16 11.34 -6.14
C LEU A 447 -1.14 11.86 -5.51
N ARG A 448 -1.64 11.23 -4.45
CA ARG A 448 -2.81 11.70 -3.67
C ARG A 448 -2.42 12.66 -2.52
N GLY A 449 -1.14 12.98 -2.35
CA GLY A 449 -0.63 13.80 -1.24
C GLY A 449 -0.33 13.01 0.04
N GLU A 450 -0.41 11.68 -0.02
CA GLU A 450 -0.10 10.79 1.10
C GLU A 450 1.40 10.43 1.08
N SER A 451 2.13 10.70 2.17
CA SER A 451 3.59 10.51 2.23
C SER A 451 4.01 9.11 2.66
N ILE A 452 3.28 8.08 2.22
CA ILE A 452 3.58 6.68 2.53
C ILE A 452 4.59 6.19 1.49
N ARG A 453 5.88 6.08 1.84
CA ARG A 453 6.91 5.58 0.90
C ARG A 453 7.25 4.10 1.10
N SER A 454 6.87 3.51 2.22
CA SER A 454 7.06 2.09 2.54
C SER A 454 6.06 1.64 3.61
N ALA A 455 5.82 0.33 3.72
CA ALA A 455 5.18 -0.26 4.89
C ALA A 455 5.96 0.02 6.19
N HIS A 456 7.25 0.36 6.10
CA HIS A 456 8.05 0.84 7.24
C HIS A 456 7.83 2.32 7.58
N ASP A 457 7.39 3.15 6.62
CA ASP A 457 7.07 4.58 6.82
C ASP A 457 5.69 4.80 7.46
N VAL A 458 5.06 3.72 7.90
CA VAL A 458 3.73 3.65 8.50
C VAL A 458 3.62 4.55 9.75
N GLY A 459 3.19 5.78 9.48
CA GLY A 459 2.38 6.62 10.36
C GLY A 459 3.05 7.27 11.57
N TRP A 460 4.35 7.10 11.81
CA TRP A 460 4.98 7.57 13.04
C TRP A 460 5.33 9.07 12.99
N ILE A 461 5.97 9.53 11.91
CA ILE A 461 6.30 10.97 11.75
C ILE A 461 5.02 11.81 11.61
N ARG A 462 3.97 11.28 10.98
CA ARG A 462 2.71 12.02 10.76
C ARG A 462 1.79 12.12 11.99
N ASN A 463 1.96 11.29 13.03
CA ASN A 463 1.11 11.38 14.23
C ASN A 463 1.68 12.27 15.33
N LEU A 464 3.00 12.51 15.33
CA LEU A 464 3.68 13.48 16.18
C LEU A 464 3.70 14.84 15.47
N THR A 465 2.52 15.43 15.26
CA THR A 465 2.44 16.80 14.76
C THR A 465 2.66 17.78 15.90
N VAL A 466 3.22 18.95 15.56
CA VAL A 466 3.35 20.08 16.49
C VAL A 466 2.01 20.38 17.15
N GLY A 467 0.90 20.38 16.40
CA GLY A 467 -0.43 20.66 16.94
C GLY A 467 -0.91 19.69 18.02
N ARG A 468 -0.40 18.45 18.02
CA ARG A 468 -0.71 17.45 19.08
C ARG A 468 0.27 17.49 20.24
N LEU A 469 1.48 17.98 20.02
CA LEU A 469 2.54 18.05 21.02
C LEU A 469 2.55 19.38 21.78
N MET A 470 2.03 20.45 21.18
CA MET A 470 2.02 21.79 21.75
C MET A 470 1.12 21.88 22.98
N ARG A 471 1.45 22.81 23.87
CA ARG A 471 0.55 23.22 24.96
C ARG A 471 -0.33 24.38 24.46
N PRO A 472 -1.67 24.25 24.50
CA PRO A 472 -2.59 25.24 23.91
C PRO A 472 -2.81 26.51 24.75
N ASP A 473 -2.31 26.59 25.99
CA ASP A 473 -2.49 27.77 26.85
C ASP A 473 -1.18 28.54 27.02
N VAL A 474 -0.97 29.52 26.14
CA VAL A 474 0.23 30.36 26.12
C VAL A 474 -0.11 31.74 26.64
N ARG A 475 0.59 32.19 27.68
CA ARG A 475 0.55 33.59 28.09
C ARG A 475 1.30 34.44 27.08
N THR A 476 0.65 35.48 26.58
CA THR A 476 1.21 36.42 25.61
C THR A 476 1.26 37.82 26.20
N ILE A 477 2.23 38.63 25.77
CA ILE A 477 2.34 40.05 26.09
C ILE A 477 2.39 40.88 24.81
N ASN A 478 1.82 42.08 24.82
CA ASN A 478 1.87 42.98 23.67
C ASN A 478 3.29 43.57 23.53
N ALA A 479 3.78 43.72 22.30
CA ALA A 479 5.10 44.28 21.97
C ALA A 479 5.32 45.72 22.45
N LYS A 480 4.25 46.47 22.72
CA LYS A 480 4.27 47.85 23.24
C LYS A 480 4.10 47.94 24.76
N ALA A 481 3.96 46.81 25.45
CA ALA A 481 3.88 46.80 26.90
C ALA A 481 5.17 47.34 27.54
N THR A 482 5.07 47.85 28.76
CA THR A 482 6.24 48.34 29.49
C THR A 482 7.03 47.19 30.12
N LEU A 483 8.30 47.44 30.47
CA LEU A 483 9.11 46.45 31.21
C LEU A 483 8.49 46.10 32.57
N ASP A 484 7.77 47.04 33.19
CA ASP A 484 7.10 46.80 34.47
C ASP A 484 5.87 45.91 34.30
N GLU A 485 5.06 46.12 33.26
CA GLU A 485 3.96 45.22 32.89
C GLU A 485 4.48 43.80 32.60
N LEU A 486 5.60 43.67 31.87
CA LEU A 486 6.24 42.37 31.63
C LEU A 486 6.65 41.67 32.93
N LYS A 487 7.23 42.40 33.89
CA LYS A 487 7.64 41.84 35.19
C LYS A 487 6.47 41.45 36.08
N VAL A 488 5.32 42.14 35.95
CA VAL A 488 4.09 41.81 36.66
C VAL A 488 3.44 40.54 36.08
N ASP A 489 3.34 40.46 34.75
CA ASP A 489 2.70 39.33 34.06
C ASP A 489 3.57 38.07 34.06
N PHE A 490 4.90 38.25 34.05
CA PHE A 490 5.91 37.19 34.08
C PHE A 490 6.94 37.41 35.21
N PRO A 491 6.56 37.21 36.48
CA PRO A 491 7.49 37.28 37.61
C PRO A 491 8.65 36.29 37.46
N LEU A 492 9.80 36.60 38.07
CA LEU A 492 10.97 35.71 38.04
C LEU A 492 10.60 34.30 38.53
N GLY A 493 10.88 33.28 37.72
CA GLY A 493 10.55 31.88 38.00
C GLY A 493 9.14 31.44 37.55
N SER A 494 8.26 32.36 37.14
CA SER A 494 6.91 32.01 36.64
C SER A 494 6.93 31.36 35.26
N ALA A 495 7.85 31.80 34.41
CA ALA A 495 8.12 31.22 33.09
C ALA A 495 9.56 31.54 32.69
N GLN A 496 10.15 30.69 31.84
CA GLN A 496 11.45 30.98 31.25
C GLN A 496 11.36 31.99 30.09
N ARG A 497 10.18 32.14 29.50
CA ARG A 497 9.96 32.97 28.31
C ARG A 497 8.56 33.56 28.27
N ALA A 498 8.44 34.75 27.68
CA ALA A 498 7.18 35.37 27.31
C ALA A 498 7.03 35.38 25.78
N ILE A 499 5.84 35.04 25.28
CA ILE A 499 5.54 35.13 23.85
C ILE A 499 4.99 36.52 23.57
N VAL A 500 5.57 37.20 22.58
CA VAL A 500 5.21 38.59 22.25
C VAL A 500 4.28 38.61 21.05
N VAL A 501 3.24 39.44 21.13
CA VAL A 501 2.27 39.67 20.05
C VAL A 501 2.15 41.16 19.71
N ASP A 502 1.77 41.47 18.48
CA ASP A 502 1.44 42.84 18.05
C ASP A 502 0.01 43.23 18.46
N ASP A 503 -0.38 44.48 18.18
CA ASP A 503 -1.73 45.00 18.47
C ASP A 503 -2.86 44.24 17.76
N SER A 504 -2.53 43.47 16.72
CA SER A 504 -3.47 42.62 15.97
C SER A 504 -3.44 41.16 16.45
N ASN A 505 -2.82 40.87 17.61
CA ASN A 505 -2.63 39.53 18.17
C ASN A 505 -1.82 38.58 17.26
N ARG A 506 -0.92 39.11 16.45
CA ARG A 506 0.00 38.32 15.62
C ARG A 506 1.34 38.16 16.33
N TYR A 507 1.97 37.01 16.16
CA TYR A 507 3.27 36.70 16.74
C TYR A 507 4.34 37.70 16.30
N ALA A 508 5.03 38.27 17.28
CA ALA A 508 6.08 39.27 17.12
C ALA A 508 7.44 38.82 17.68
N GLY A 509 7.50 37.70 18.42
CA GLY A 509 8.75 37.09 18.89
C GLY A 509 8.64 36.48 20.29
N VAL A 510 9.79 36.25 20.91
CA VAL A 510 9.93 35.66 22.25
C VAL A 510 10.92 36.48 23.07
N ILE A 511 10.60 36.72 24.35
CA ILE A 511 11.50 37.33 25.33
C ILE A 511 11.93 36.26 26.33
N LEU A 512 13.23 36.17 26.63
CA LEU A 512 13.75 35.33 27.71
C LEU A 512 13.70 36.10 29.02
N ILE A 513 12.85 35.64 29.95
CA ILE A 513 12.61 36.33 31.23
C ILE A 513 13.91 36.49 32.05
N PRO A 514 14.81 35.50 32.14
CA PRO A 514 16.06 35.67 32.88
C PRO A 514 16.93 36.84 32.37
N GLU A 515 16.92 37.14 31.07
CA GLU A 515 17.72 38.23 30.49
C GLU A 515 17.19 39.60 30.88
N VAL A 516 15.86 39.72 31.03
CA VAL A 516 15.20 40.94 31.50
C VAL A 516 15.57 41.27 32.95
N TYR A 517 15.71 40.24 33.80
CA TYR A 517 16.09 40.41 35.21
C TYR A 517 17.62 40.43 35.45
N ALA A 518 18.42 39.91 34.52
CA ALA A 518 19.88 39.94 34.60
C ALA A 518 20.48 41.27 34.13
N SER A 519 19.72 42.10 33.43
CA SER A 519 20.16 43.44 33.01
C SER A 519 20.36 44.33 34.25
N PRO A 520 21.56 44.90 34.48
CA PRO A 520 21.80 45.79 35.61
C PRO A 520 20.80 46.95 35.55
N VAL A 521 20.12 47.19 36.68
CA VAL A 521 19.30 48.39 36.86
C VAL A 521 20.24 49.60 36.96
N GLU A 522 20.83 50.02 35.85
CA GLU A 522 21.42 51.34 35.76
C GLU A 522 20.27 52.36 35.82
N LYS A 523 20.40 53.31 36.75
CA LYS A 523 19.39 54.32 37.09
C LYS A 523 19.06 55.32 35.95
N ASP A 524 19.56 55.07 34.74
CA ASP A 524 19.27 55.82 33.51
C ASP A 524 18.43 55.00 32.48
N ALA A 525 17.66 54.02 32.94
CA ALA A 525 16.76 53.21 32.10
C ALA A 525 15.50 53.96 31.58
N ALA A 526 15.58 55.26 31.34
CA ALA A 526 14.54 56.01 30.63
C ALA A 526 14.70 55.79 29.11
N GLY A 527 14.41 54.59 28.61
CA GLY A 527 14.37 54.38 27.15
C GLY A 527 14.44 52.95 26.62
N LYS A 528 14.77 51.93 27.42
CA LYS A 528 14.74 50.54 26.93
C LYS A 528 13.33 49.97 27.05
N GLY A 529 12.69 49.74 25.91
CA GLY A 529 11.42 49.01 25.84
C GLY A 529 11.62 47.50 25.88
N ILE A 530 10.53 46.74 25.99
CA ILE A 530 10.59 45.29 25.80
C ILE A 530 11.05 44.89 24.39
N GLU A 531 10.95 45.80 23.42
CA GLU A 531 11.40 45.63 22.03
C GLU A 531 12.86 45.19 21.93
N ASP A 532 13.74 45.71 22.79
CA ASP A 532 15.17 45.39 22.82
C ASP A 532 15.46 43.95 23.25
N TYR A 533 14.49 43.29 23.88
CA TYR A 533 14.60 41.92 24.39
C TYR A 533 13.89 40.90 23.50
N ILE A 534 13.23 41.33 22.42
CA ILE A 534 12.50 40.45 21.50
C ILE A 534 13.49 39.68 20.63
N LYS A 535 13.41 38.36 20.67
CA LYS A 535 14.15 37.42 19.82
C LYS A 535 13.19 36.65 18.91
N LEU A 536 13.73 36.08 17.83
CA LEU A 536 13.00 35.16 16.92
C LEU A 536 11.68 35.72 16.35
N PRO A 537 11.64 36.96 15.80
CA PRO A 537 10.39 37.58 15.31
C PRO A 537 9.77 36.86 14.11
N ASN A 538 10.56 36.07 13.37
CA ASN A 538 10.13 35.37 12.16
C ASN A 538 10.15 33.84 12.30
N ASP A 539 10.65 33.30 13.40
CA ASP A 539 10.80 31.87 13.59
C ASP A 539 9.73 31.34 14.55
N PHE A 540 8.83 30.52 14.02
CA PHE A 540 7.74 29.89 14.76
C PHE A 540 7.36 28.57 14.09
N LEU A 541 6.72 27.69 14.85
CA LEU A 541 6.22 26.40 14.37
C LEU A 541 4.77 26.51 13.87
N GLN A 542 4.34 25.54 13.08
CA GLN A 542 2.95 25.42 12.63
C GLN A 542 2.32 24.10 13.07
N PRO A 543 1.01 24.04 13.42
CA PRO A 543 0.35 22.84 13.91
C PRO A 543 0.46 21.60 13.00
N ASN A 544 0.60 21.82 11.69
CA ASN A 544 0.71 20.78 10.66
C ASN A 544 2.14 20.23 10.49
N MET A 545 3.16 20.88 11.05
CA MET A 545 4.54 20.39 11.01
C MET A 545 4.67 19.09 11.81
N ASN A 546 5.52 18.18 11.35
CA ASN A 546 5.85 16.97 12.10
C ASN A 546 7.02 17.20 13.08
N ALA A 547 7.21 16.28 14.04
CA ALA A 547 8.25 16.39 15.06
C ALA A 547 9.68 16.47 14.50
N ARG A 548 9.95 15.89 13.33
CA ARG A 548 11.26 16.00 12.68
C ARG A 548 11.49 17.41 12.14
N GLN A 549 10.49 17.97 11.44
CA GLN A 549 10.54 19.36 10.96
C GLN A 549 10.66 20.34 12.13
N ALA A 550 9.97 20.08 13.24
CA ALA A 550 10.10 20.87 14.46
C ALA A 550 11.52 20.77 15.05
N ALA A 551 12.08 19.56 15.16
CA ALA A 551 13.46 19.36 15.63
C ALA A 551 14.50 20.08 14.77
N THR A 552 14.37 20.04 13.44
CA THR A 552 15.26 20.80 12.54
C THR A 552 15.13 22.31 12.74
N LEU A 553 13.93 22.82 13.05
CA LEU A 553 13.76 24.25 13.33
C LEU A 553 14.34 24.65 14.69
N PHE A 554 14.21 23.79 15.72
CA PHE A 554 14.88 24.00 17.00
C PHE A 554 16.40 24.07 16.87
N ASP A 555 16.99 23.12 16.14
CA ASP A 555 18.43 23.07 15.86
C ASP A 555 18.90 24.32 15.10
N LYS A 556 18.15 24.74 14.07
CA LYS A 556 18.47 25.96 13.30
C LYS A 556 18.38 27.25 14.12
N THR A 557 17.43 27.32 15.07
CA THR A 557 17.16 28.52 15.85
C THR A 557 17.90 28.57 17.18
N GLU A 558 18.59 27.48 17.55
CA GLU A 558 19.26 27.28 18.84
C GLU A 558 18.36 27.65 20.03
N SER A 559 17.07 27.30 19.94
CA SER A 559 16.05 27.69 20.91
C SER A 559 15.38 26.47 21.54
N ASP A 560 15.30 26.43 22.88
CA ASP A 560 14.68 25.29 23.57
C ASP A 560 13.14 25.26 23.46
N ALA A 561 12.51 26.33 22.98
CA ALA A 561 11.07 26.38 22.74
C ALA A 561 10.65 27.47 21.75
N LEU A 562 9.66 27.15 20.93
CA LEU A 562 9.13 28.02 19.89
C LEU A 562 7.61 28.15 20.05
N ALA A 563 7.10 29.34 19.73
CA ALA A 563 5.66 29.55 19.59
C ALA A 563 5.13 28.74 18.41
N VAL A 564 3.87 28.32 18.52
CA VAL A 564 3.13 27.66 17.46
C VAL A 564 2.07 28.62 16.95
N CYS A 565 2.11 28.95 15.66
CA CYS A 565 1.16 29.84 15.02
C CYS A 565 0.23 29.10 14.07
N ASN A 566 -1.02 29.55 13.94
CA ASN A 566 -2.04 28.88 13.14
C ASN A 566 -1.65 28.71 11.65
N ASN A 567 -1.05 29.72 11.04
CA ASN A 567 -0.55 29.71 9.65
C ASN A 567 0.48 30.85 9.41
N LEU A 568 1.10 30.90 8.22
CA LEU A 568 2.13 31.89 7.88
C LEU A 568 1.60 33.33 7.68
N ILE A 569 0.30 33.47 7.40
CA ILE A 569 -0.33 34.73 6.99
C ILE A 569 -0.87 35.47 8.21
N GLU A 570 -1.74 34.82 8.98
CA GLU A 570 -2.39 35.38 10.16
C GLU A 570 -1.48 35.39 11.38
N ARG A 571 -0.50 34.47 11.46
CA ARG A 571 0.48 34.36 12.55
C ARG A 571 -0.12 34.43 13.97
N ARG A 572 -1.33 33.90 14.19
CA ARG A 572 -1.94 33.89 15.52
C ARG A 572 -1.33 32.78 16.36
N VAL A 573 -0.88 33.11 17.57
CA VAL A 573 -0.31 32.15 18.52
C VAL A 573 -1.41 31.22 19.02
N VAL A 574 -1.22 29.92 18.84
CA VAL A 574 -2.16 28.85 19.25
C VAL A 574 -1.54 27.85 20.22
N GLY A 575 -0.24 27.95 20.49
CA GLY A 575 0.44 27.06 21.41
C GLY A 575 1.92 27.35 21.54
N VAL A 576 2.59 26.59 22.40
CA VAL A 576 4.05 26.57 22.54
C VAL A 576 4.54 25.13 22.56
N LEU A 577 5.68 24.87 21.94
CA LEU A 577 6.30 23.55 21.94
C LEU A 577 7.77 23.70 22.36
N THR A 578 8.23 22.80 23.22
CA THR A 578 9.63 22.72 23.64
C THR A 578 10.39 21.65 22.89
N GLU A 579 11.67 21.88 22.68
CA GLU A 579 12.57 20.93 22.03
C GLU A 579 12.68 19.64 22.85
N SER A 580 12.92 19.75 24.16
CA SER A 580 13.09 18.57 25.02
C SER A 580 11.84 17.67 25.03
N TYR A 581 10.64 18.25 24.97
CA TYR A 581 9.40 17.46 24.88
C TYR A 581 9.27 16.80 23.50
N THR A 582 9.62 17.52 22.43
CA THR A 582 9.61 17.01 21.07
C THR A 582 10.57 15.82 20.92
N LEU A 583 11.83 15.98 21.35
CA LEU A 583 12.86 14.94 21.31
C LEU A 583 12.50 13.75 22.20
N ARG A 584 12.00 13.98 23.42
CA ARG A 584 11.58 12.89 24.31
C ARG A 584 10.44 12.08 23.69
N ARG A 585 9.40 12.73 23.19
CA ARG A 585 8.26 12.03 22.54
C ARG A 585 8.68 11.33 21.26
N TYR A 586 9.62 11.90 20.52
CA TYR A 586 10.22 11.28 19.34
C TYR A 586 11.01 10.02 19.71
N SER A 587 11.88 10.07 20.73
CA SER A 587 12.65 8.93 21.23
C SER A 587 11.78 7.85 21.87
N GLU A 588 10.79 8.22 22.70
CA GLU A 588 9.83 7.27 23.29
C GLU A 588 9.08 6.50 22.20
N GLU A 589 8.68 7.18 21.12
CA GLU A 589 7.99 6.55 20.00
C GLU A 589 8.96 5.66 19.20
N LEU A 590 10.21 6.08 19.00
CA LEU A 590 11.26 5.25 18.39
C LEU A 590 11.55 3.98 19.22
N ASP A 591 11.66 4.10 20.54
CA ASP A 591 11.91 2.98 21.44
C ASP A 591 10.70 2.05 21.56
N ARG A 592 9.50 2.62 21.54
CA ARG A 592 8.26 1.83 21.42
C ARG A 592 8.28 1.03 20.11
N ARG A 593 8.73 1.61 19.00
CA ARG A 593 8.86 0.90 17.72
C ARG A 593 9.94 -0.17 17.75
N ARG A 594 11.08 0.09 18.37
CA ARG A 594 12.10 -0.95 18.58
C ARG A 594 11.54 -2.14 19.36
N ARG A 595 10.77 -1.86 20.42
CA ARG A 595 10.08 -2.88 21.22
C ARG A 595 8.97 -3.61 20.46
N GLU A 596 8.17 -2.90 19.66
CA GLU A 596 7.17 -3.52 18.77
C GLU A 596 7.83 -4.39 17.69
N ALA A 597 8.99 -3.97 17.16
CA ALA A 597 9.75 -4.74 16.16
C ALA A 597 10.49 -5.94 16.77
N SER A 598 10.93 -5.86 18.03
CA SER A 598 11.52 -7.00 18.76
C SER A 598 10.48 -7.93 19.40
N GLY A 599 9.20 -7.54 19.40
CA GLY A 599 8.11 -8.36 19.98
C GLY A 599 7.98 -8.27 21.50
N GLU A 600 8.54 -7.25 22.14
CA GLU A 600 8.49 -7.04 23.60
C GLU A 600 7.17 -6.39 24.11
N LEU A 601 6.26 -6.01 23.20
CA LEU A 601 4.95 -5.38 23.48
C LEU A 601 3.87 -5.90 22.55
#